data_AF-A0A356Z6B4-F1
#
_entry.id   AF-A0A356Z6B4-F1
#
_cell.length_a   1.000
_cell.length_b   1.000
_cell.length_c   1.000
_cell.angle_alpha   90.00
_cell.angle_beta   90.00
_cell.angle_gamma   90.00
#
_symmetry.space_group_name_H-M   'P 1'
#
loop_
_entity.id
_entity.type
_entity.pdbx_description
1 polymer ?
#
loop_
_entity_poly.entity_id
_entity_poly.type
_entity_poly.pdbx_seq_one_letter_code
_entity_poly.pdbx_strand_id
1 'polypeptide(L)'
;MEIISARALLVGAKGRFTKNQEMLEALSMGIETFDKQMPKKPINESTWKACPTCTQGIGVDSNTPNPRAIEYCFHCGQKLDWD
;
A
#
# COMPACT_ATOMS: atom_id res chain seq x y z
N MET A 1 46.28 -1.32 21.45
CA MET A 1 45.41 -0.13 21.32
C MET A 1 44.41 -0.27 20.16
N GLU A 2 44.79 -0.93 19.06
CA GLU A 2 43.93 -1.12 17.88
C GLU A 2 42.67 -2.00 18.11
N ILE A 3 42.77 -3.04 18.93
CA ILE A 3 41.65 -3.98 19.20
C ILE A 3 40.46 -3.30 19.89
N ILE A 4 40.72 -2.32 20.76
CA ILE A 4 39.67 -1.57 21.46
C ILE A 4 38.91 -0.67 20.48
N SER A 5 39.64 -0.07 19.52
CA SER A 5 39.06 0.75 18.45
C SER A 5 38.17 -0.07 17.51
N ALA A 6 38.64 -1.26 17.10
CA ALA A 6 37.85 -2.17 16.26
C ALA A 6 36.55 -2.63 16.94
N ARG A 7 36.60 -2.93 18.25
CA ARG A 7 35.39 -3.33 19.01
C ARG A 7 34.37 -2.20 19.08
N ALA A 8 34.81 -0.95 19.30
CA ALA A 8 33.92 0.20 19.32
C ALA A 8 33.23 0.43 17.96
N LEU A 9 33.98 0.29 16.86
CA LEU A 9 33.44 0.37 15.50
C LEU A 9 32.38 -0.71 15.24
N LEU A 10 32.65 -1.97 15.64
CA LEU A 10 31.71 -3.08 15.47
C LEU A 10 30.43 -2.92 16.31
N VAL A 11 30.53 -2.42 17.54
CA VAL A 11 29.35 -2.13 18.38
C VAL A 11 28.51 -1.02 17.75
N GLY A 12 29.14 0.05 17.27
CA GLY A 12 28.45 1.13 16.56
C GLY A 12 27.82 0.70 15.23
N ALA A 13 28.44 -0.25 14.52
CA ALA A 13 27.85 -0.87 13.33
C ALA A 13 26.64 -1.74 13.67
N LYS A 14 26.73 -2.60 14.69
CA LYS A 14 25.62 -3.44 15.17
C LYS A 14 24.40 -2.60 15.54
N GLY A 15 24.60 -1.51 16.29
CA GLY A 15 23.51 -0.60 16.66
C GLY A 15 22.83 0.07 15.46
N ARG A 16 23.58 0.38 14.40
CA ARG A 16 23.02 0.91 13.14
C ARG A 16 22.22 -0.16 12.37
N PHE A 17 22.73 -1.37 12.27
CA PHE A 17 22.02 -2.47 11.60
C PHE A 17 20.70 -2.82 12.27
N THR A 18 20.66 -2.88 13.61
CA THR A 18 19.41 -3.12 14.34
C THR A 18 18.37 -2.04 14.06
N LYS A 19 18.75 -0.76 14.09
CA LYS A 19 17.83 0.34 13.77
C LYS A 19 17.31 0.29 12.34
N ASN A 20 18.14 -0.13 11.38
CA ASN A 20 17.69 -0.31 9.99
C ASN A 20 16.65 -1.43 9.89
N GLN A 21 16.84 -2.53 10.62
CA GLN A 21 15.88 -3.64 10.65
C GLN A 21 14.54 -3.22 11.26
N GLU A 22 14.57 -2.54 12.41
CA GLU A 22 13.37 -2.00 13.06
C GLU A 22 12.62 -1.01 12.15
N MET A 23 13.36 -0.17 11.40
CA MET A 23 12.77 0.74 10.44
C MET A 23 12.09 0.01 9.27
N LEU A 24 12.73 -1.04 8.74
CA LEU A 24 12.15 -1.85 7.67
C LEU A 24 10.85 -2.53 8.14
N GLU A 25 10.86 -3.10 9.35
CA GLU A 25 9.68 -3.72 9.94
C GLU A 25 8.54 -2.70 10.12
N ALA A 26 8.84 -1.51 10.65
CA ALA A 26 7.85 -0.44 10.81
C ALA A 26 7.25 0.00 9.46
N LEU A 27 8.08 0.13 8.42
CA LEU A 27 7.61 0.47 7.07
C LEU A 27 6.71 -0.64 6.49
N SER A 28 7.10 -1.90 6.65
CA SER A 28 6.30 -3.04 6.18
C SER A 28 4.93 -3.09 6.87
N MET A 29 4.88 -2.92 8.20
CA MET A 29 3.61 -2.87 8.93
C MET A 29 2.76 -1.66 8.51
N GLY A 30 3.39 -0.52 8.24
CA GLY A 30 2.71 0.68 7.74
C GLY A 30 2.04 0.43 6.39
N ILE A 31 2.76 -0.16 5.44
CA ILE A 31 2.23 -0.53 4.12
C ILE A 31 1.05 -1.50 4.26
N GLU A 32 1.21 -2.56 5.06
CA GLU A 32 0.15 -3.54 5.29
C GLU A 32 -1.10 -2.90 5.94
N THR A 33 -0.89 -1.98 6.87
CA THR A 33 -1.98 -1.25 7.53
C THR A 33 -2.74 -0.37 6.54
N PHE A 34 -2.03 0.40 5.71
CA PHE A 34 -2.66 1.20 4.67
C PHE A 34 -3.44 0.33 3.69
N ASP A 35 -2.88 -0.81 3.27
CA ASP A 35 -3.53 -1.72 2.34
C ASP A 35 -4.82 -2.36 2.92
N LYS A 36 -4.86 -2.59 4.23
CA LYS A 36 -6.06 -3.08 4.95
C LYS A 36 -7.12 -2.01 5.18
N GLN A 37 -6.71 -0.77 5.42
CA GLN A 37 -7.65 0.31 5.76
C GLN A 37 -8.25 1.00 4.53
N MET A 38 -7.55 0.99 3.38
CA MET A 38 -8.04 1.61 2.16
C MET A 38 -9.15 0.75 1.53
N PRO A 39 -10.34 1.30 1.28
CA PRO A 39 -11.42 0.54 0.67
C PRO A 39 -11.12 0.33 -0.82
N LYS A 40 -11.27 -0.91 -1.31
CA LYS A 40 -10.94 -1.29 -2.70
C LYS A 40 -12.15 -1.74 -3.51
N LYS A 41 -13.20 -2.22 -2.84
CA LYS A 41 -14.41 -2.71 -3.48
C LYS A 41 -15.24 -1.57 -4.06
N PRO A 42 -15.52 -1.53 -5.37
CA PRO A 42 -16.39 -0.52 -5.96
C PRO A 42 -17.75 -0.44 -5.29
N ILE A 43 -18.25 0.78 -5.12
CA ILE A 43 -19.60 1.04 -4.62
C ILE A 43 -20.58 0.80 -5.77
N ASN A 44 -21.64 0.03 -5.51
CA ASN A 44 -22.71 -0.18 -6.48
C ASN A 44 -23.71 0.98 -6.38
N GLU A 45 -23.80 1.77 -7.44
CA GLU A 45 -24.87 2.74 -7.65
C GLU A 45 -25.96 2.11 -8.53
N SER A 46 -27.08 2.80 -8.71
CA SER A 46 -28.25 2.26 -9.41
C SER A 46 -27.97 1.78 -10.84
N THR A 47 -27.12 2.50 -11.58
CA THR A 47 -26.79 2.18 -12.99
C THR A 47 -25.29 2.15 -13.28
N TRP A 48 -24.45 2.47 -12.29
CA TRP A 48 -23.00 2.59 -12.46
C TRP A 48 -22.25 2.15 -11.19
N LYS A 49 -20.92 2.16 -11.23
CA LYS A 49 -20.08 1.90 -10.06
C LYS A 49 -19.19 3.09 -9.73
N ALA A 50 -19.01 3.36 -8.45
CA ALA A 50 -18.16 4.43 -7.96
C ALA A 50 -16.85 3.89 -7.35
N CYS A 51 -15.80 4.73 -7.40
CA CYS A 51 -14.58 4.49 -6.66
C CYS A 51 -14.87 4.55 -5.15
N PRO A 52 -14.43 3.57 -4.36
CA PRO A 52 -14.67 3.57 -2.92
C PRO A 52 -13.90 4.67 -2.16
N THR A 53 -12.83 5.20 -2.74
CA THR A 53 -11.96 6.20 -2.09
C THR A 53 -12.36 7.62 -2.45
N CYS A 54 -12.57 7.91 -3.74
CA CYS A 54 -12.87 9.28 -4.21
C CYS A 54 -14.31 9.49 -4.65
N THR A 55 -15.17 8.47 -4.54
CA THR A 55 -16.61 8.46 -4.88
C THR A 55 -16.99 8.86 -6.31
N GLN A 56 -16.00 9.08 -7.18
CA GLN A 56 -16.23 9.36 -8.60
C GLN A 56 -16.55 8.10 -9.40
N GLY A 57 -17.29 8.25 -10.50
CA GLY A 57 -17.61 7.17 -11.42
C GLY A 57 -16.38 6.52 -12.03
N ILE A 58 -16.31 5.18 -11.98
CA ILE A 58 -15.18 4.41 -12.55
C ILE A 58 -15.45 3.93 -13.98
N GLY A 59 -16.45 4.50 -14.67
CA GLY A 59 -16.75 4.18 -16.07
C GLY A 59 -17.29 2.76 -16.30
N VAL A 60 -17.92 2.17 -15.28
CA VAL A 60 -18.55 0.85 -15.35
C VAL A 60 -20.05 0.97 -15.11
N ASP A 61 -20.83 0.36 -16.00
CA ASP A 61 -22.29 0.26 -15.98
C ASP A 61 -22.76 -1.18 -16.25
N SER A 62 -24.08 -1.37 -16.39
CA SER A 62 -24.70 -2.68 -16.68
C SER A 62 -24.34 -3.29 -18.04
N ASN A 63 -23.77 -2.50 -18.96
CA ASN A 63 -23.42 -2.94 -20.31
C ASN A 63 -21.91 -3.15 -20.49
N THR A 64 -21.12 -2.89 -19.44
CA THR A 64 -19.67 -2.98 -19.51
C THR A 64 -19.24 -4.45 -19.68
N PRO A 65 -18.60 -4.83 -20.80
CA PRO A 65 -18.36 -6.23 -21.13
C PRO A 65 -17.26 -6.90 -20.27
N ASN A 66 -16.31 -6.11 -19.75
CA ASN A 66 -15.29 -6.62 -18.83
C ASN A 66 -14.90 -5.56 -17.78
N PRO A 67 -15.71 -5.37 -16.72
CA PRO A 67 -15.44 -4.38 -15.69
C PRO A 67 -14.14 -4.66 -14.92
N ARG A 68 -13.69 -5.92 -14.87
CA ARG A 68 -12.45 -6.36 -14.22
C ARG A 68 -11.18 -5.90 -14.94
N ALA A 69 -11.28 -5.45 -16.19
CA ALA A 69 -10.15 -4.83 -16.90
C ALA A 69 -9.73 -3.48 -16.29
N ILE A 70 -10.58 -2.86 -15.46
CA ILE A 70 -10.29 -1.58 -14.80
C ILE A 70 -9.68 -1.90 -13.42
N GLU A 71 -8.36 -2.01 -13.38
CA GLU A 71 -7.63 -2.35 -12.15
C GLU A 71 -7.49 -1.17 -11.18
N TYR A 72 -7.51 0.06 -11.70
CA TYR A 72 -7.30 1.29 -10.93
C TYR A 72 -8.33 2.36 -11.28
N CYS A 73 -8.72 3.15 -10.30
CA CYS A 73 -9.51 4.35 -10.52
C CYS A 73 -8.68 5.40 -11.28
N PHE A 74 -9.15 5.83 -12.44
CA PHE A 74 -8.47 6.83 -13.27
C PHE A 74 -8.45 8.25 -12.65
N HIS A 75 -9.26 8.50 -11.63
CA HIS A 75 -9.30 9.80 -10.93
C HIS A 75 -8.28 9.91 -9.79
N CYS A 76 -8.10 8.85 -8.99
CA CYS A 76 -7.29 8.91 -7.78
C CYS A 76 -6.21 7.81 -7.66
N GLY A 77 -6.14 6.88 -8.62
CA GLY A 77 -5.17 5.79 -8.61
C GLY A 77 -5.46 4.68 -7.61
N GLN A 78 -6.62 4.71 -6.91
CA GLN A 78 -7.03 3.63 -6.02
C GLN A 78 -7.11 2.30 -6.78
N LYS A 79 -6.41 1.27 -6.30
CA LYS A 79 -6.57 -0.10 -6.78
C LYS A 79 -7.97 -0.62 -6.45
N LEU A 80 -8.63 -1.21 -7.43
CA LEU A 80 -9.99 -1.72 -7.32
C LEU A 80 -9.98 -3.23 -7.08
N ASP A 81 -10.85 -3.68 -6.20
CA ASP A 81 -11.10 -5.10 -5.91
C ASP A 81 -12.49 -5.48 -6.41
N TRP A 82 -12.53 -6.39 -7.39
CA TRP A 82 -13.76 -6.77 -8.10
C TRP A 82 -14.42 -8.05 -7.58
N ASP A 83 -13.84 -8.68 -6.57
CA ASP A 83 -14.35 -9.89 -5.91
C ASP A 83 -15.15 -9.55 -4.64
#